data_AF-A0A1B0EYA7-F1
#
_entry.id   AF-A0A1B0EYA7-F1
#
_cell.length_a   1.000
_cell.length_b   1.000
_cell.length_c   1.000
_cell.angle_alpha   90.00
_cell.angle_beta   90.00
_cell.angle_gamma   90.00
#
_symmetry.space_group_name_H-M   'P 1'
#
loop_
_entity.id
_entity.type
_entity.pdbx_description
1 polymer ?
#
loop_
_entity_poly.entity_id
_entity_poly.type
_entity_poly.pdbx_seq_one_letter_code
_entity_poly.pdbx_strand_id
1 'polypeptide(L)'
;MDSYDSLIYMTCKYNSQKAVRNPSECQFGTKMNYCGKLVCLKGRGEICGEEYYDVIRHGECASGLMCCGKCVGCDNESCDQSLCRPNKHYSLKRRDPLSKFHKIILRI
;
A
#
# COMPACT_ATOMS: atom_id res chain seq x y z
N MET A 1 25.10 -2.25 9.63
CA MET A 1 23.85 -2.70 8.98
C MET A 1 22.74 -2.09 9.79
N ASP A 2 22.08 -1.09 9.25
CA ASP A 2 21.18 -0.25 10.04
C ASP A 2 19.89 -1.01 10.40
N SER A 3 19.16 -0.51 11.40
CA SER A 3 17.91 -1.11 11.87
C SER A 3 16.89 -1.28 10.73
N TYR A 4 16.86 -0.32 9.80
CA TYR A 4 15.95 -0.33 8.65
C TYR A 4 16.26 -1.46 7.65
N ASP A 5 17.53 -1.64 7.27
CA ASP A 5 17.95 -2.71 6.37
C ASP A 5 17.66 -4.09 6.96
N SER A 6 17.86 -4.23 8.27
CA SER A 6 17.56 -5.47 8.99
C SER A 6 16.07 -5.80 8.94
N LEU A 7 15.19 -4.80 9.10
CA LEU A 7 13.74 -4.99 9.02
C LEU A 7 13.28 -5.36 7.60
N ILE A 8 13.85 -4.72 6.56
CA ILE A 8 13.58 -5.07 5.16
C ILE A 8 14.00 -6.52 4.91
N TYR A 9 15.22 -6.89 5.29
CA TYR A 9 15.73 -8.25 5.13
C TYR A 9 14.79 -9.27 5.78
N MET A 10 14.41 -9.04 7.03
CA MET A 10 13.50 -9.94 7.76
C MET A 10 12.12 -10.01 7.10
N THR A 11 11.59 -8.90 6.64
CA THR A 11 10.30 -8.87 5.93
C THR A 11 10.39 -9.64 4.62
N CYS A 12 11.45 -9.46 3.85
CA CYS A 12 11.70 -10.22 2.63
C CYS A 12 11.84 -11.72 2.87
N LYS A 13 12.49 -12.12 3.96
CA LYS A 13 12.72 -13.53 4.28
C LYS A 13 11.45 -14.25 4.75
N TYR A 14 10.67 -13.62 5.64
CA TYR A 14 9.58 -14.31 6.35
C TYR A 14 8.17 -13.87 5.95
N ASN A 15 8.00 -12.63 5.50
CA ASN A 15 6.68 -12.02 5.33
C ASN A 15 6.38 -11.60 3.89
N SER A 16 7.32 -11.77 2.95
CA SER A 16 7.08 -11.38 1.56
C SER A 16 6.22 -12.39 0.82
N GLN A 17 5.60 -11.89 -0.25
CA GLN A 17 4.87 -12.72 -1.20
C GLN A 17 5.71 -13.90 -1.71
N LYS A 18 5.02 -15.01 -1.97
CA LYS A 18 5.62 -16.21 -2.56
C LYS A 18 6.09 -15.88 -3.98
N ALA A 19 7.32 -16.29 -4.29
CA ALA A 19 7.81 -16.21 -5.65
C ALA A 19 7.03 -17.16 -6.55
N VAL A 20 6.60 -16.68 -7.70
CA VAL A 20 6.05 -17.52 -8.77
C VAL A 20 7.17 -17.98 -9.70
N ARG A 21 7.05 -19.19 -10.21
CA ARG A 21 8.05 -19.77 -11.13
C ARG A 21 7.67 -19.56 -12.59
N ASN A 22 6.37 -19.61 -12.90
CA ASN A 22 5.85 -19.43 -14.24
C ASN A 22 4.95 -18.19 -14.29
N PRO A 23 5.25 -17.18 -15.12
CA PRO A 23 4.40 -16.01 -15.28
C PRO A 23 2.96 -16.31 -15.68
N SER A 24 2.72 -17.44 -16.35
CA SER A 24 1.39 -17.87 -16.81
C SER A 24 0.43 -18.21 -15.67
N GLU A 25 0.95 -18.43 -14.45
CA GLU A 25 0.13 -18.64 -13.25
C GLU A 25 -0.54 -17.36 -12.76
N CYS A 26 -0.08 -16.18 -13.23
CA CYS A 26 -0.55 -14.90 -12.77
C CYS A 26 -1.57 -14.29 -13.72
N GLN A 27 -2.83 -14.28 -13.29
CA GLN A 27 -3.95 -13.76 -14.06
C GLN A 27 -3.77 -12.30 -14.52
N PHE A 28 -3.12 -11.46 -13.70
CA PHE A 28 -2.96 -10.02 -13.96
C PHE A 28 -1.51 -9.63 -14.30
N GLY A 29 -0.68 -10.61 -14.63
CA GLY A 29 0.73 -10.43 -14.95
C GLY A 29 1.65 -10.52 -13.72
N THR A 30 2.93 -10.31 -13.97
CA THR A 30 4.01 -10.46 -12.97
C THR A 30 4.89 -9.25 -12.88
N LYS A 31 5.52 -9.05 -11.72
CA LYS A 31 6.57 -8.06 -11.51
C LYS A 31 7.63 -8.58 -10.54
N MET A 32 8.85 -8.07 -10.65
CA MET A 32 9.87 -8.25 -9.62
C MET A 32 9.57 -7.32 -8.44
N ASN A 33 9.36 -7.87 -7.25
CA ASN A 33 9.16 -7.06 -6.05
C ASN A 33 10.49 -6.57 -5.45
N TYR A 34 10.40 -5.75 -4.41
CA TYR A 34 11.57 -5.19 -3.70
C TYR A 34 12.49 -6.23 -3.04
N CYS A 35 12.04 -7.47 -2.90
CA CYS A 35 12.82 -8.58 -2.37
C CYS A 35 13.51 -9.41 -3.46
N GLY A 36 13.47 -8.95 -4.72
CA GLY A 36 14.03 -9.68 -5.85
C GLY A 36 13.28 -10.97 -6.20
N LYS A 37 11.98 -11.05 -5.88
CA LYS A 37 11.13 -12.19 -6.23
C LYS A 37 10.18 -11.81 -7.35
N LEU A 38 10.02 -12.69 -8.34
CA LEU A 38 8.94 -12.58 -9.32
C LEU A 38 7.61 -12.92 -8.62
N VAL A 39 6.64 -12.02 -8.63
CA VAL A 39 5.34 -12.18 -7.95
C VAL A 39 4.20 -11.78 -8.88
N CYS A 40 2.99 -12.30 -8.62
CA CYS A 40 1.79 -11.89 -9.34
C CYS A 40 1.35 -10.47 -8.92
N LEU A 41 0.91 -9.69 -9.91
CA LEU A 41 0.19 -8.45 -9.66
C LEU A 41 -1.24 -8.73 -9.18
N LYS A 42 -1.79 -7.79 -8.42
CA LYS A 42 -3.13 -7.91 -7.81
C LYS A 42 -4.22 -7.31 -8.70
N GLY A 43 -5.31 -8.04 -8.83
CA GLY A 43 -6.51 -7.62 -9.54
C GLY A 43 -7.46 -6.81 -8.66
N ARG A 44 -8.49 -6.22 -9.28
CA ARG A 44 -9.49 -5.40 -8.59
C ARG A 44 -10.15 -6.18 -7.43
N GLY A 45 -10.20 -5.55 -6.26
CA GLY A 45 -10.78 -6.12 -5.04
C GLY A 45 -9.85 -7.01 -4.23
N GLU A 46 -8.68 -7.38 -4.76
CA GLU A 46 -7.65 -8.09 -4.00
C GLU A 46 -6.90 -7.16 -3.04
N ILE A 47 -6.41 -7.72 -1.93
CA ILE A 47 -5.64 -6.98 -0.92
C ILE A 47 -4.28 -6.59 -1.49
N CYS A 48 -3.87 -5.36 -1.24
CA CYS A 48 -2.62 -4.76 -1.68
C CYS A 48 -1.99 -3.93 -0.55
N GLY A 49 -0.72 -3.56 -0.70
CA GLY A 49 -0.04 -2.67 0.23
C GLY A 49 -0.03 -1.21 -0.23
N GLU A 50 -0.16 -0.28 0.71
CA GLU A 50 -0.07 1.17 0.45
C GLU A 50 1.34 1.71 0.76
N GLU A 51 1.96 1.23 1.84
CA GLU A 51 3.33 1.58 2.22
C GLU A 51 4.33 0.49 1.81
N TYR A 52 5.62 0.84 1.77
CA TYR A 52 6.70 -0.04 1.31
C TYR A 52 6.69 -1.45 1.93
N TYR A 53 6.56 -1.55 3.26
CA TYR A 53 6.52 -2.85 3.94
C TYR A 53 5.25 -3.64 3.65
N ASP A 54 4.12 -2.95 3.47
CA ASP A 54 2.86 -3.59 3.11
C ASP A 54 2.89 -4.10 1.67
N VAL A 55 3.55 -3.38 0.75
CA VAL A 55 3.75 -3.84 -0.63
C VAL A 55 4.58 -5.12 -0.66
N ILE A 56 5.62 -5.23 0.17
CA ILE A 56 6.39 -6.47 0.28
C ILE A 56 5.48 -7.66 0.69
N ARG A 57 4.58 -7.43 1.65
CA ARG A 57 3.70 -8.45 2.24
C ARG A 57 2.52 -8.82 1.35
N HIS A 58 1.86 -7.81 0.79
CA HIS A 58 0.53 -7.93 0.18
C HIS A 58 0.56 -7.74 -1.34
N GLY A 59 1.58 -7.06 -1.85
CA GLY A 59 1.79 -6.86 -3.28
C GLY A 59 1.18 -5.60 -3.84
N GLU A 60 1.47 -5.43 -5.13
CA GLU A 60 1.09 -4.26 -5.93
C GLU A 60 -0.08 -4.61 -6.83
N CYS A 61 -0.94 -3.64 -7.08
CA CYS A 61 -2.01 -3.78 -8.05
C CYS A 61 -1.46 -3.80 -9.48
N ALA A 62 -2.19 -4.45 -10.38
CA ALA A 62 -1.89 -4.45 -11.80
C ALA A 62 -2.10 -3.05 -12.42
N SER A 63 -1.60 -2.86 -13.64
CA SER A 63 -1.73 -1.60 -14.37
C SER A 63 -3.20 -1.13 -14.47
N GLY A 64 -3.41 0.17 -14.31
CA GLY A 64 -4.76 0.78 -14.30
C GLY A 64 -5.52 0.63 -12.97
N LEU A 65 -4.87 0.09 -11.94
CA LEU A 65 -5.42 -0.05 -10.60
C LEU A 65 -4.54 0.69 -9.57
N MET A 66 -5.16 1.22 -8.52
CA MET A 66 -4.47 1.80 -7.36
C MET A 66 -4.83 1.06 -6.07
N CYS A 67 -3.97 1.14 -5.05
CA CYS A 67 -4.22 0.49 -3.76
C CYS A 67 -4.94 1.41 -2.77
N CYS A 68 -6.04 0.92 -2.20
CA CYS A 68 -6.79 1.55 -1.10
C CYS A 68 -6.99 0.55 0.07
N GLY A 69 -5.98 -0.27 0.35
CA GLY A 69 -6.07 -1.54 1.11
C GLY A 69 -6.64 -2.72 0.29
N LYS A 70 -7.35 -2.41 -0.80
CA LYS A 70 -7.67 -3.31 -1.91
C LYS A 70 -7.48 -2.58 -3.23
N CYS A 71 -7.23 -3.31 -4.31
CA CYS A 71 -7.08 -2.70 -5.62
C CYS A 71 -8.40 -2.15 -6.14
N VAL A 72 -8.42 -0.88 -6.52
CA VAL A 72 -9.55 -0.19 -7.15
C VAL A 72 -9.15 0.29 -8.54
N GLY A 73 -10.12 0.36 -9.45
CA GLY A 73 -9.88 0.83 -10.82
C GLY A 73 -9.72 2.34 -10.87
N CYS A 74 -8.82 2.81 -11.73
CA CYS A 74 -8.66 4.22 -12.04
C CYS A 74 -9.51 4.61 -13.25
N ASP A 75 -10.03 5.83 -13.27
CA ASP A 75 -10.87 6.33 -14.36
C ASP A 75 -10.00 7.10 -15.36
N ASN A 76 -10.06 6.72 -16.65
CA ASN A 76 -9.38 7.40 -17.75
C ASN A 76 -7.90 7.77 -17.44
N GLU A 77 -7.12 6.79 -17.00
CA GLU A 77 -5.69 6.91 -16.63
C GLU A 77 -5.39 7.76 -15.38
N SER A 78 -6.40 8.40 -14.78
CA SER A 78 -6.25 9.16 -13.55
C SER A 78 -6.66 8.33 -12.34
N CYS A 79 -5.69 8.09 -11.46
CA CYS A 79 -5.91 7.45 -10.17
C CYS A 79 -6.04 8.54 -9.09
N ASP A 80 -7.25 8.76 -8.57
CA ASP A 80 -7.50 9.73 -7.52
C ASP A 80 -7.96 9.05 -6.21
N GLN A 81 -7.51 9.58 -5.07
CA GLN A 81 -7.82 9.00 -3.76
C GLN A 81 -9.31 9.06 -3.40
N SER A 82 -10.11 9.90 -4.06
CA SER A 82 -11.58 9.89 -3.97
C SER A 82 -12.22 8.56 -4.43
N LEU A 83 -11.51 7.79 -5.26
CA LEU A 83 -11.93 6.43 -5.66
C LEU A 83 -11.83 5.43 -4.50
N CYS A 84 -10.98 5.73 -3.51
CA CYS A 84 -10.98 4.99 -2.26
C CYS A 84 -12.23 5.34 -1.46
N ARG A 85 -13.05 4.34 -1.10
CA ARG A 85 -14.08 4.54 -0.06
C ARG A 85 -13.39 5.12 1.18
N PRO A 86 -13.99 6.11 1.87
CA PRO A 86 -13.38 6.74 3.03
C PRO A 86 -13.03 5.65 4.04
N ASN A 87 -11.74 5.33 4.09
CA ASN A 87 -11.22 4.30 4.94
C ASN A 87 -11.18 4.92 6.33
N LYS A 88 -12.17 4.59 7.17
CA LYS A 88 -12.33 5.13 8.54
C LYS A 88 -11.06 4.97 9.40
N HIS A 89 -10.07 4.20 8.94
CA HIS A 89 -8.80 3.95 9.63
C HIS A 89 -7.69 4.97 9.35
N TYR A 90 -7.69 5.69 8.22
CA TYR A 90 -6.61 6.66 7.90
C TYR A 90 -6.90 8.10 8.35
N SER A 91 -8.11 8.40 8.84
CA SER A 91 -8.44 9.70 9.43
C SER A 91 -7.78 9.97 10.80
N LEU A 92 -6.84 9.14 11.26
CA LEU A 92 -6.09 9.35 12.51
C LEU A 92 -4.66 9.87 12.33
N LYS A 93 -4.18 10.12 11.11
CA LYS A 93 -2.86 10.74 10.89
C LYS A 93 -2.93 12.07 10.13
N ARG A 94 -3.49 13.08 10.81
CA ARG A 94 -3.00 14.47 10.85
C ARG A 94 -3.88 15.26 11.84
N ARG A 95 -3.64 15.05 13.14
CA ARG A 95 -3.94 16.10 14.12
C ARG A 95 -2.76 17.05 14.08
N ASP A 96 -2.87 18.12 13.31
CA ASP A 96 -2.00 19.27 13.50
C ASP A 96 -2.09 19.70 14.98
N PRO A 97 -0.98 19.78 15.74
CA PRO A 97 -1.00 20.21 17.13
C PRO A 97 -1.50 21.66 17.31
N LEU A 98 -1.60 22.42 16.22
CA LEU A 98 -1.80 23.86 16.22
C LEU A 98 -3.27 24.34 16.22
N SER A 99 -4.25 23.47 16.49
CA SER A 99 -5.66 23.90 16.59
C SER A 99 -6.20 24.02 18.03
N LYS A 100 -5.43 23.63 19.06
CA LYS A 100 -5.91 23.67 20.45
C LYS A 100 -5.69 24.99 21.19
N PHE A 101 -4.82 25.87 20.70
CA PHE A 101 -4.53 27.13 21.40
C PHE A 101 -5.54 28.26 21.13
N HIS A 102 -6.28 28.24 20.01
CA HIS A 102 -7.25 29.29 19.69
C HIS A 102 -8.59 29.19 20.45
N LYS A 103 -8.86 28.09 21.17
CA LYS A 103 -10.12 27.95 21.94
C LYS A 103 -10.00 28.34 23.42
N ILE A 104 -8.81 28.68 23.92
CA ILE A 104 -8.63 29.12 25.31
C ILE A 104 -8.68 30.65 25.44
N ILE A 105 -8.43 31.42 24.37
CA ILE A 105 -8.38 32.89 24.44
C ILE A 105 -9.76 33.57 24.26
N LEU A 106 -10.80 32.84 23.82
CA LEU A 106 -12.17 33.39 23.64
C LEU A 106 -13.16 32.97 24.74
N ARG A 107 -12.67 32.63 25.93
CA ARG A 107 -13.47 32.62 27.16
C ARG A 107 -12.84 33.55 28.18
N ILE A 108 -12.76 34.82 27.82
CA ILE A 108 -12.83 35.95 28.76
C ILE A 108 -14.29 36.33 28.85
#